data_AF-A0A0S7X117-F1
#
_entry.id   AF-A0A0S7X117-F1
#
_cell.length_a   1.000
_cell.length_b   1.000
_cell.length_c   1.000
_cell.angle_alpha   90.00
_cell.angle_beta   90.00
_cell.angle_gamma   90.00
#
_symmetry.space_group_name_H-M   'P 1'
#
loop_
_entity.id
_entity.type
_entity.pdbx_description
1 polymer ?
#
loop_
_entity_poly.entity_id
_entity_poly.type
_entity_poly.pdbx_seq_one_letter_code
_entity_poly.pdbx_strand_id
1 'polypeptide(L)' 'MESQPKENNFAFIDGQNLYMGTRSDKPAWKVDIIKFREYLLRKYYIQKAYYFLGQVLFLCLKNITQL' A
#
# COMPACT_ATOMS: atom_id res chain seq x y z
N MET A 1 -24.25 -11.39 -15.98
CA MET A 1 -22.93 -11.41 -15.32
C MET A 1 -23.12 -10.79 -13.94
N GLU A 2 -23.07 -11.58 -12.89
CA GLU A 2 -23.15 -11.06 -11.51
C GLU A 2 -21.93 -10.17 -11.25
N SER A 3 -22.17 -8.92 -10.88
CA SER A 3 -21.13 -8.02 -10.41
C SER A 3 -20.54 -8.62 -9.13
N GLN A 4 -19.29 -9.08 -9.21
CA GLN A 4 -18.53 -9.49 -8.03
C GLN A 4 -18.64 -8.39 -6.97
N PRO A 5 -18.85 -8.72 -5.68
CA PRO A 5 -18.95 -7.71 -4.65
C PRO A 5 -17.68 -6.84 -4.74
N LYS A 6 -17.86 -5.54 -4.97
CA LYS A 6 -16.76 -4.58 -4.89
C LYS A 6 -16.32 -4.58 -3.44
N GLU A 7 -15.35 -5.42 -3.11
CA GLU A 7 -14.77 -5.43 -1.79
C GLU A 7 -14.20 -4.04 -1.52
N ASN A 8 -14.84 -3.33 -0.59
CA ASN A 8 -14.42 -1.99 -0.18
C ASN A 8 -13.26 -2.14 0.82
N ASN A 9 -12.19 -2.81 0.39
CA ASN A 9 -11.06 -3.08 1.25
C ASN A 9 -10.18 -1.83 1.35
N PHE A 10 -9.81 -1.48 2.58
CA PHE A 10 -8.94 -0.35 2.87
C PHE A 10 -7.65 -0.86 3.51
N ALA A 11 -6.51 -0.39 3.02
CA ALA A 11 -5.21 -0.66 3.62
C ALA A 11 -4.74 0.52 4.46
N PHE A 12 -4.36 0.27 5.70
CA PHE A 12 -3.71 1.23 6.60
C PHE A 12 -2.30 0.71 6.88
N ILE A 13 -1.29 1.41 6.37
CA ILE A 13 0.09 0.93 6.33
C ILE A 13 0.95 1.83 7.21
N ASP A 14 1.50 1.28 8.28
CA ASP A 14 2.55 1.94 9.08
C ASP A 14 3.88 1.88 8.30
N GLY A 15 4.25 3.00 7.71
CA GLY A 15 5.47 3.16 6.93
C GLY A 15 6.75 3.15 7.77
N GLN A 16 6.68 3.58 9.03
CA GLN A 16 7.83 3.52 9.93
C GLN A 16 8.14 2.06 10.27
N ASN A 17 7.11 1.28 10.58
CA ASN A 17 7.28 -0.16 10.82
C ASN A 17 7.79 -0.88 9.57
N LEU A 18 7.21 -0.61 8.40
CA LEU A 18 7.63 -1.20 7.13
C LEU A 18 9.10 -0.87 6.81
N TYR A 19 9.51 0.39 6.98
CA TYR A 19 10.88 0.82 6.72
C TYR A 19 11.87 0.15 7.68
N MET A 20 11.59 0.18 8.98
CA MET A 20 12.50 -0.40 9.98
C MET A 20 12.61 -1.91 9.83
N GLY A 21 11.51 -2.62 9.56
CA GLY A 21 11.51 -4.06 9.36
C GLY A 21 12.34 -4.48 8.15
N THR A 22 12.18 -3.80 7.02
CA THR A 22 12.86 -4.15 5.77
C THR A 22 14.34 -3.73 5.76
N ARG A 23 14.68 -2.64 6.45
CA ARG A 23 16.06 -2.12 6.51
C ARG A 23 16.96 -2.88 7.50
N SER A 24 16.37 -3.51 8.51
CA SER A 24 17.12 -4.23 9.56
C SER A 24 17.63 -5.60 9.10
N ASP A 25 17.09 -6.13 8.00
CA ASP A 25 17.53 -7.38 7.38
C ASP A 25 18.94 -7.28 6.78
N LYS A 26 19.62 -8.43 6.67
CA LYS A 26 20.93 -8.57 6.03
C LYS A 26 20.87 -9.63 4.94
N PRO A 27 20.83 -9.24 3.64
CA PRO A 27 20.93 -7.88 3.11
C PRO A 27 19.64 -7.06 3.32
N ALA A 28 19.78 -5.72 3.41
CA ALA A 28 18.65 -4.82 3.60
C ALA A 28 17.73 -4.82 2.38
N TRP A 29 16.42 -4.87 2.62
CA TRP A 29 15.40 -4.82 1.57
C TRP A 29 15.09 -3.36 1.23
N LYS A 30 14.94 -3.08 -0.07
CA LYS A 30 14.45 -1.79 -0.56
C LYS A 30 13.04 -1.98 -1.12
N VAL A 31 12.04 -1.52 -0.38
CA VAL A 31 10.64 -1.64 -0.81
C VAL A 31 10.31 -0.59 -1.85
N ASP A 32 9.79 -1.04 -2.99
CA ASP A 32 9.15 -0.19 -3.99
C ASP A 32 7.67 -0.01 -3.62
N ILE A 33 7.31 1.20 -3.19
CA ILE A 33 5.97 1.52 -2.68
C ILE A 33 4.91 1.44 -3.81
N ILE A 34 5.29 1.67 -5.07
CA ILE A 34 4.38 1.58 -6.22
C ILE A 34 4.00 0.11 -6.44
N LYS A 35 5.00 -0.77 -6.52
CA LYS A 35 4.78 -2.21 -6.66
C LYS A 35 4.05 -2.80 -5.45
N PHE A 36 4.34 -2.30 -4.25
CA PHE A 36 3.63 -2.71 -3.04
C PHE A 36 2.15 -2.34 -3.11
N ARG A 37 1.80 -1.14 -3.60
CA ARG A 37 0.41 -0.74 -3.84
C ARG A 37 -0.27 -1.61 -4.89
N GLU A 38 0.39 -1.91 -6.00
CA GLU A 38 -0.16 -2.79 -7.04
C GLU A 38 -0.42 -4.20 -6.52
N TYR A 39 0.50 -4.74 -5.71
CA TYR A 39 0.31 -6.03 -5.07
C TYR A 39 -0.92 -6.03 -4.17
N LEU A 40 -1.10 -4.99 -3.34
CA LEU A 40 -2.28 -4.88 -2.48
C LEU A 40 -3.57 -4.77 -3.30
N LEU A 41 -3.55 -4.00 -4.39
CA LEU A 41 -4.68 -3.86 -5.30
C LEU A 41 -5.04 -5.19 -5.96
N ARG A 42 -4.05 -5.94 -6.47
CA ARG A 42 -4.30 -7.19 -7.21
C ARG A 42 -4.67 -8.36 -6.31
N LYS A 43 -4.07 -8.44 -5.12
CA LYS A 43 -4.25 -9.59 -4.22
C LYS A 43 -5.42 -9.41 -3.24
N TYR A 44 -5.61 -8.19 -2.75
CA TYR A 44 -6.60 -7.88 -1.71
C TYR A 44 -7.69 -6.93 -2.19
N TYR A 45 -7.72 -6.59 -3.49
CA TYR A 45 -8.74 -5.74 -4.11
C TYR A 45 -8.96 -4.40 -3.36
N ILE A 46 -7.88 -3.83 -2.82
CA ILE A 46 -8.00 -2.62 -2.01
C ILE A 46 -8.46 -1.43 -2.87
N GLN A 47 -9.43 -0.68 -2.37
CA GLN A 47 -9.91 0.53 -3.01
C GLN A 47 -9.04 1.74 -2.65
N LYS A 48 -8.61 1.83 -1.39
CA LYS A 48 -7.72 2.91 -0.91
C LYS A 48 -6.63 2.34 -0.01
N ALA A 49 -5.47 2.98 -0.06
CA ALA A 49 -4.34 2.74 0.83
C ALA A 49 -3.94 4.05 1.49
N TYR A 50 -3.77 4.02 2.80
CA TYR A 50 -3.26 5.12 3.61
C TYR A 50 -1.89 4.71 4.15
N TYR A 51 -0.87 5.52 3.88
CA TYR A 51 0.50 5.24 4.28
C TYR A 51 0.95 6.29 5.30
N PHE A 52 1.30 5.84 6.50
CA PHE A 52 1.61 6.69 7.65
C PHE A 52 3.13 6.72 7.87
N LEU A 53 3.71 7.92 7.97
CA LEU A 53 5.12 8.10 8.34
C LEU A 53 5.21 8.87 9.67
N GLY A 54 4.65 8.27 10.72
CA GLY A 54 4.48 8.93 12.03
C GLY A 54 3.18 9.74 12.13
N GLN A 55 3.25 10.97 12.66
CA GLN A 55 2.06 11.83 12.88
C GLN A 55 1.49 12.43 11.57
N VAL A 56 2.26 12.43 10.48
CA VAL A 56 1.83 13.00 9.20
C VAL A 56 1.19 11.92 8.33
N LEU A 57 -0.09 12.10 8.03
CA LEU A 57 -0.85 11.29 7.10
C LEU A 57 -0.59 11.76 5.67
N PHE A 58 0.18 10.99 4.89
CA PHE A 58 0.27 11.22 3.44
C PHE A 58 -0.94 10.55 2.77
N LEU A 59 -2.01 11.33 2.59
CA LEU A 59 -3.24 10.84 1.98
C LEU A 59 -3.14 10.84 0.45
N CYS A 60 -3.56 9.72 -0.14
CA CYS A 60 -3.75 9.47 -1.56
C CYS A 60 -2.43 9.31 -2.35
N LEU A 61 -1.90 8.09 -2.38
CA LEU A 61 -1.21 7.59 -3.57
C LEU A 61 -2.25 7.66 -4.70
N LYS A 62 -2.23 8.78 -5.43
CA LYS A 62 -3.26 9.14 -6.41
C LYS A 62 -3.46 8.00 -7.43
N ASN A 63 -4.72 7.86 -7.83
CA ASN A 63 -5.23 6.97 -8.85
C ASN A 63 -4.22 6.71 -9.98
N ILE A 64 -3.92 5.43 -10.24
CA ILE A 64 -3.09 4.98 -11.37
C ILE A 64 -3.84 5.14 -12.72
N THR A 65 -5.10 5.60 -12.71
CA THR A 65 -5.86 5.90 -13.95
C THR A 65 -5.47 7.23 -14.63
N GLN A 66 -4.29 7.80 -14.34
CA GLN A 66 -3.71 8.93 -15.09
C GLN A 66 -2.26 8.68 -15.52
N LEU A 67 -2.01 7.54 -16.16
CA LEU A 67 -0.85 7.32 -17.04
C LEU A 67 -1.35 6.84 -18.40
#